data_AF-A0A1C5TEI8-F1
#
_entry.id   AF-A0A1C5TEI8-F1
#
_cell.length_a   1.000
_cell.length_b   1.000
_cell.length_c   1.000
_cell.angle_alpha   90.00
_cell.angle_beta   90.00
_cell.angle_gamma   90.00
#
_symmetry.space_group_name_H-M   'P 1'
#
loop_
_entity.id
_entity.type
_entity.pdbx_description
1 polymer ?
#
loop_
_entity_poly.entity_id
_entity_poly.type
_entity_poly.pdbx_seq_one_letter_code
_entity_poly.pdbx_strand_id
1 'polypeptide(L)' 'MKTSKRLKLKMKHAELVKAGKYEIAWKLFGLLKRGAITLGSGNEASCEADKILEKMGVPFKVNRRWGTVTYSL' A
#
# COMPACT_ATOMS: atom_id res chain seq x y z
N MET A 1 1.19 23.39 5.11
CA MET A 1 1.97 22.55 4.15
C MET A 1 1.14 21.33 3.77
N LYS A 2 0.84 21.12 2.48
CA LYS A 2 0.24 19.85 2.01
C LYS A 2 1.31 18.75 2.16
N THR A 3 1.17 17.87 3.16
CA THR A 3 2.04 16.71 3.33
C THR A 3 1.93 15.84 2.08
N SER A 4 3.05 15.60 1.39
CA SER A 4 3.05 14.77 0.18
C SER A 4 2.59 13.34 0.50
N LYS A 5 1.87 12.70 -0.43
CA LYS A 5 1.39 11.31 -0.25
C LYS A 5 2.54 10.35 0.08
N ARG A 6 3.69 10.57 -0.56
CA ARG A 6 4.94 9.82 -0.31
C ARG A 6 5.43 9.96 1.13
N LEU A 7 5.33 11.15 1.73
CA LEU A 7 5.71 11.36 3.14
C LEU A 7 4.74 10.67 4.10
N LYS A 8 3.42 10.79 3.85
CA LYS A 8 2.41 10.05 4.64
C LYS A 8 2.63 8.54 4.59
N LEU A 9 2.98 8.02 3.41
CA LEU A 9 3.26 6.59 3.20
C LEU A 9 4.52 6.13 3.95
N LYS A 10 5.58 6.95 3.98
CA LYS A 10 6.78 6.70 4.80
C LYS A 10 6.46 6.66 6.29
N MET A 11 5.65 7.60 6.79
CA MET A 11 5.23 7.60 8.19
C MET A 11 4.43 6.33 8.52
N LYS A 12 3.47 5.97 7.65
CA LYS A 12 2.66 4.77 7.87
C LYS A 12 3.47 3.47 7.83
N HIS A 13 4.44 3.39 6.93
CA HIS A 13 5.41 2.29 6.90
C HIS A 13 6.16 2.18 8.24
N ALA A 14 6.69 3.28 8.76
CA ALA A 14 7.42 3.28 10.03
C ALA A 14 6.53 2.85 11.22
N GLU A 15 5.25 3.27 11.25
CA GLU A 15 4.28 2.81 12.24
C GLU A 15 4.07 1.29 12.19
N LEU A 16 3.89 0.72 11.00
CA LEU A 16 3.69 -0.72 10.83
C LEU A 16 4.91 -1.54 11.23
N VAL A 17 6.11 -1.07 10.92
CA VAL A 17 7.37 -1.71 11.35
C VAL A 17 7.48 -1.69 12.87
N LYS A 18 7.20 -0.56 13.53
CA LYS A 18 7.21 -0.48 14.99
C LYS A 18 6.18 -1.41 15.64
N ALA A 19 5.05 -1.64 14.98
CA ALA A 19 4.00 -2.55 15.44
C ALA A 19 4.27 -4.04 15.10
N GLY A 20 5.41 -4.38 14.48
CA GLY A 20 5.72 -5.76 14.07
C GLY A 20 4.93 -6.29 12.86
N LYS A 21 4.16 -5.42 12.17
CA LYS A 21 3.34 -5.78 11.00
C LYS A 21 4.16 -5.80 9.71
N TYR A 22 5.18 -6.66 9.67
CA TYR A 22 6.21 -6.62 8.62
C TYR A 22 5.69 -6.94 7.22
N GLU A 23 4.74 -7.86 7.06
CA GLU A 23 4.22 -8.20 5.73
C GLU A 23 3.51 -7.02 5.06
N ILE A 24 2.69 -6.30 5.82
CA ILE A 24 1.96 -5.12 5.34
C ILE A 24 2.96 -3.97 5.11
N ALA A 25 3.90 -3.77 6.03
CA ALA A 25 4.96 -2.80 5.87
C ALA A 25 5.75 -3.05 4.56
N TRP A 26 6.07 -4.31 4.26
CA TRP A 26 6.79 -4.68 3.04
C TRP A 26 6.02 -4.33 1.76
N LYS A 27 4.69 -4.47 1.76
CA LYS A 27 3.85 -4.02 0.63
C LYS A 27 3.93 -2.51 0.45
N LEU A 28 3.80 -1.73 1.52
CA LEU A 28 3.93 -0.27 1.46
C LEU A 28 5.34 0.16 1.03
N PHE A 29 6.37 -0.56 1.48
CA PHE A 29 7.74 -0.34 1.04
C PHE A 29 7.93 -0.63 -0.46
N GLY A 30 7.31 -1.70 -0.96
CA GLY A 30 7.30 -2.03 -2.39
C GLY A 30 6.76 -0.88 -3.24
N LEU A 31 5.64 -0.27 -2.83
CA LEU A 31 5.08 0.91 -3.48
C LEU A 31 6.04 2.12 -3.40
N LEU A 32 6.63 2.39 -2.23
CA LEU A 32 7.61 3.48 -2.06
C LEU A 32 8.83 3.31 -2.96
N LYS A 33 9.34 2.09 -3.08
CA LYS A 33 10.57 1.75 -3.81
C LYS A 33 10.35 1.72 -5.32
N ARG A 34 9.27 1.11 -5.79
CA ARG A 34 9.02 0.85 -7.23
C ARG A 34 8.09 1.86 -7.88
N GLY A 35 7.37 2.67 -7.09
CA GLY A 35 6.35 3.60 -7.59
C GLY A 35 5.01 2.93 -7.92
N ALA A 36 4.96 1.60 -7.97
CA ALA A 36 3.73 0.83 -8.13
C ALA A 36 3.76 -0.51 -7.38
N ILE A 37 2.58 -1.00 -7.00
CA ILE A 37 2.40 -2.34 -6.43
C ILE A 37 1.06 -2.93 -6.84
N THR A 38 1.04 -4.23 -7.14
CA THR A 38 -0.20 -4.99 -7.35
C THR A 38 -0.50 -5.85 -6.12
N LEU A 39 -1.72 -5.71 -5.61
CA LEU A 39 -2.27 -6.44 -4.47
C LEU A 39 -3.33 -7.42 -5.00
N GLY A 40 -3.33 -8.64 -4.49
CA GLY A 40 -4.29 -9.69 -4.87
C GLY A 40 -5.14 -10.14 -3.69
N SER A 41 -6.29 -10.74 -3.97
CA SER A 41 -7.30 -11.14 -2.99
C SER A 41 -6.94 -12.35 -2.11
N GLY A 42 -5.88 -13.08 -2.43
CA GLY A 42 -5.50 -14.32 -1.72
C GLY A 42 -4.58 -14.15 -0.50
N ASN A 43 -4.24 -12.92 -0.10
CA ASN A 43 -3.28 -12.66 0.98
C ASN A 43 -3.82 -11.57 1.91
N GLU A 44 -3.96 -11.89 3.21
CA GLU A 44 -4.48 -11.01 4.25
C GLU A 44 -3.70 -9.70 4.36
N ALA A 45 -2.36 -9.74 4.29
CA ALA A 45 -1.52 -8.54 4.27
C ALA A 45 -1.75 -7.67 3.02
N SER A 46 -2.15 -8.28 1.89
CA SER A 46 -2.54 -7.53 0.69
C SER A 46 -3.88 -6.84 0.89
N CYS A 47 -4.85 -7.49 1.53
CA CYS A 47 -6.14 -6.90 1.88
C CYS A 47 -6.00 -5.76 2.92
N GLU A 48 -5.15 -5.91 3.95
CA GLU A 48 -4.87 -4.83 4.89
C GLU A 48 -4.15 -3.66 4.21
N ALA A 49 -3.16 -3.95 3.35
CA ALA A 49 -2.46 -2.91 2.58
C ALA A 49 -3.41 -2.14 1.66
N ASP A 50 -4.34 -2.83 0.99
CA ASP A 50 -5.37 -2.24 0.12
C ASP A 50 -6.23 -1.22 0.89
N LYS A 51 -6.81 -1.62 2.03
CA LYS A 51 -7.59 -0.73 2.90
C LYS A 51 -6.82 0.50 3.36
N ILE A 52 -5.52 0.33 3.67
CA ILE A 52 -4.65 1.45 4.08
C ILE A 52 -4.45 2.43 2.92
N LEU A 53 -4.10 1.92 1.73
CA LEU A 53 -3.79 2.73 0.55
C LEU A 53 -5.03 3.45 0.00
N GLU A 54 -6.17 2.78 0.01
CA GLU A 54 -7.47 3.35 -0.36
C GLU A 54 -7.85 4.50 0.57
N LYS A 55 -7.76 4.29 1.91
CA LYS A 55 -8.03 5.35 2.91
C LYS A 55 -7.08 6.53 2.79
N MET A 56 -5.86 6.31 2.30
CA MET A 56 -4.88 7.37 2.02
C MET A 56 -5.13 8.11 0.69
N GLY A 57 -6.06 7.63 -0.14
CA GLY A 57 -6.37 8.19 -1.45
C GLY A 57 -5.23 8.01 -2.46
N VAL A 58 -4.49 6.90 -2.39
CA VAL A 58 -3.48 6.57 -3.40
C VAL A 58 -4.19 6.15 -4.70
N PRO A 59 -3.84 6.70 -5.86
CA PRO A 59 -4.44 6.29 -7.14
C PRO A 59 -4.27 4.80 -7.40
N PHE A 60 -5.31 4.15 -7.91
CA PHE A 60 -5.29 2.72 -8.22
C PHE A 60 -6.06 2.37 -9.49
N LYS A 61 -5.76 1.19 -10.04
CA LYS A 61 -6.47 0.55 -11.14
C LYS A 61 -6.87 -0.86 -10.74
N VAL A 62 -8.14 -1.22 -10.97
CA VAL A 62 -8.67 -2.55 -10.67
C VAL A 62 -8.56 -3.43 -11.90
N ASN A 63 -7.96 -4.60 -11.74
CA ASN A 63 -7.93 -5.65 -12.75
C ASN A 63 -8.89 -6.78 -12.35
N ARG A 64 -10.12 -6.70 -12.90
CA ARG A 64 -11.22 -7.62 -12.57
C ARG A 64 -10.96 -9.07 -13.02
N ARG A 65 -10.18 -9.29 -14.09
CA ARG A 65 -9.88 -10.63 -14.61
C ARG A 65 -9.13 -11.49 -13.60
N TRP A 66 -8.30 -10.86 -12.76
CA TRP A 66 -7.43 -11.53 -11.80
C TRP A 66 -7.76 -11.18 -10.34
N GLY A 67 -8.81 -10.38 -10.10
CA GLY A 67 -9.15 -9.92 -8.76
C GLY A 67 -8.01 -9.15 -8.08
N THR A 68 -7.27 -8.34 -8.83
CA THR A 68 -6.12 -7.58 -8.32
C THR A 68 -6.33 -6.08 -8.42
N VAL A 69 -5.65 -5.33 -7.55
CA VAL A 69 -5.64 -3.87 -7.53
C VAL A 69 -4.20 -3.39 -7.64
N THR A 70 -3.93 -2.48 -8.58
CA THR A 70 -2.59 -1.90 -8.76
C THR A 70 -2.60 -0.45 -8.32
N TYR A 71 -1.81 -0.13 -7.30
CA TYR A 71 -1.58 1.22 -6.80
C TYR A 71 -0.35 1.85 -7.46
N SER A 72 -0.40 3.16 -7.69
CA SER A 72 0.71 3.94 -8.25
C SER A 72 0.84 5.30 -7.56
N LEU A 73 2.07 5.72 -7.25
CA LEU A 73 2.41 6.99 -6.61
C LEU A 73 2.60 8.15 -7.59
#